data_AF-A0A8I6XML2-F1
#
_entry.id   AF-A0A8I6XML2-F1
#
_cell.length_a   1.000
_cell.length_b   1.000
_cell.length_c   1.000
_cell.angle_alpha   90.00
_cell.angle_beta   90.00
_cell.angle_gamma   90.00
#
_symmetry.space_group_name_H-M   'P 1'
#
loop_
_entity.id
_entity.type
_entity.pdbx_description
1 polymer ?
#
loop_
_entity_poly.entity_id
_entity_poly.type
_entity_poly.pdbx_seq_one_letter_code
_entity_poly.pdbx_strand_id
1 'polypeptide(L)'
;MAGDYIRPIDPTFSEPHPVLTKTKFWPHFQHAIGAIDGTHIKVIVPKELEPQHRNRKGYTSENVMAVCDFDMRFTFVVPGWPGSVHDTRVWSDAIVRYDHFPQPPTGNISHVPI
;
A
#
# COMPACT_ATOMS: atom_id res chain seq x y z
N MET A 1 -17.18 -5.00 10.16
CA MET A 1 -15.81 -5.56 10.25
C MET A 1 -14.82 -4.56 9.64
N ALA A 2 -13.50 -4.82 9.65
CA ALA A 2 -12.46 -3.84 9.25
C ALA A 2 -12.72 -3.13 7.90
N GLY A 3 -13.34 -3.80 6.92
CA GLY A 3 -13.69 -3.21 5.62
C GLY A 3 -14.70 -2.06 5.67
N ASP A 4 -15.43 -1.88 6.77
CA ASP A 4 -16.32 -0.72 6.96
C ASP A 4 -15.53 0.58 7.19
N TYR A 5 -14.29 0.44 7.72
CA TYR A 5 -13.43 1.54 8.17
C TYR A 5 -12.16 1.71 7.33
N ILE A 6 -11.56 0.60 6.84
CA ILE A 6 -10.35 0.62 6.00
C ILE A 6 -10.79 0.57 4.55
N ARG A 7 -11.18 1.74 4.04
CA ARG A 7 -11.56 1.96 2.65
C ARG A 7 -11.47 3.44 2.30
N PRO A 8 -11.28 3.80 1.02
CA PRO A 8 -11.41 5.19 0.60
C PRO A 8 -12.79 5.75 0.96
N ILE A 9 -12.84 7.03 1.38
CA ILE A 9 -14.10 7.76 1.55
C ILE A 9 -14.78 7.97 0.18
N ASP A 10 -13.98 8.35 -0.81
CA ASP A 10 -14.37 8.37 -2.22
C ASP A 10 -13.65 7.21 -2.94
N PRO A 11 -14.33 6.10 -3.26
CA PRO A 11 -13.74 4.97 -3.97
C PRO A 11 -13.54 5.23 -5.47
N THR A 12 -14.15 6.29 -6.02
CA THR A 12 -14.01 6.65 -7.43
C THR A 12 -12.83 7.58 -7.70
N PHE A 13 -12.35 8.25 -6.65
CA PHE A 13 -11.27 9.24 -6.70
C PHE A 13 -11.51 10.30 -7.78
N SER A 14 -12.76 10.71 -7.98
CA SER A 14 -13.17 11.52 -9.14
C SER A 14 -12.56 12.92 -9.12
N GLU A 15 -12.27 13.44 -7.94
CA GLU A 15 -11.68 14.76 -7.74
C GLU A 15 -10.33 14.65 -6.99
N PRO A 16 -9.34 15.50 -7.34
CA PRO A 16 -8.08 15.51 -6.61
C PRO A 16 -8.29 15.98 -5.17
N HIS A 17 -7.55 15.38 -4.23
CA HIS A 17 -7.56 15.83 -2.85
C HIS A 17 -7.15 17.31 -2.74
N PRO A 18 -7.79 18.15 -1.89
CA PRO A 18 -7.49 19.59 -1.80
C PRO A 18 -6.02 19.92 -1.49
N VAL A 19 -5.27 19.00 -0.88
CA VAL A 19 -3.83 19.21 -0.67
C VAL A 19 -3.05 19.23 -1.98
N LEU A 20 -3.49 18.47 -2.98
CA LEU A 20 -2.82 18.28 -4.27
C LEU A 20 -2.99 19.47 -5.21
N THR A 21 -4.00 20.31 -4.99
CA THR A 21 -4.24 21.53 -5.77
C THR A 21 -3.26 22.65 -5.42
N LYS A 22 -2.48 22.49 -4.33
CA LYS A 22 -1.43 23.44 -3.94
C LYS A 22 -0.28 23.40 -4.95
N THR A 23 0.30 24.56 -5.23
CA THR A 23 1.40 24.75 -6.19
C THR A 23 2.64 23.87 -5.94
N LYS A 24 2.86 23.43 -4.69
CA LYS A 24 3.95 22.52 -4.33
C LYS A 24 3.76 21.08 -4.87
N PHE A 25 2.52 20.63 -5.01
CA PHE A 25 2.19 19.25 -5.41
C PHE A 25 1.65 19.17 -6.84
N TRP A 26 1.00 20.24 -7.30
CA TRP A 26 0.54 20.37 -8.68
C TRP A 26 1.70 20.68 -9.64
N PRO A 27 1.75 20.06 -10.85
CA PRO A 27 0.87 19.01 -11.37
C PRO A 27 1.36 17.58 -11.06
N HIS A 28 2.51 17.43 -10.42
CA HIS A 28 3.21 16.13 -10.27
C HIS A 28 2.40 15.03 -9.57
N PHE A 29 1.51 15.41 -8.66
CA PHE A 29 0.68 14.48 -7.89
C PHE A 29 -0.82 14.59 -8.20
N GLN A 30 -1.22 15.22 -9.31
CA GLN A 30 -2.63 15.54 -9.61
C GLN A 30 -3.58 14.33 -9.64
N HIS A 31 -3.08 13.11 -9.89
CA HIS A 31 -3.86 11.87 -9.91
C HIS A 31 -3.44 10.88 -8.82
N ALA A 32 -2.58 11.31 -7.89
CA ALA A 32 -2.20 10.47 -6.77
C ALA A 32 -3.42 10.33 -5.85
N ILE A 33 -3.69 9.10 -5.41
CA ILE A 33 -4.79 8.79 -4.49
C ILE A 33 -4.32 8.54 -3.05
N GLY A 34 -3.00 8.49 -2.86
CA GLY A 34 -2.38 8.18 -1.58
C GLY A 34 -0.91 7.79 -1.74
N ALA A 35 -0.36 7.22 -0.67
CA ALA A 35 0.95 6.59 -0.65
C ALA A 35 0.81 5.10 -0.32
N ILE A 36 1.71 4.28 -0.87
CA ILE A 36 1.80 2.84 -0.59
C ILE A 36 3.20 2.52 -0.09
N ASP A 37 3.29 1.74 0.98
CA ASP A 37 4.57 1.29 1.52
C ASP A 37 4.44 -0.02 2.32
N GLY A 38 5.55 -0.74 2.43
CA GLY A 38 5.69 -1.91 3.30
C GLY A 38 6.21 -1.52 4.68
N THR A 39 5.63 -2.07 5.74
CA THR A 39 6.13 -1.89 7.11
C THR A 39 6.35 -3.22 7.80
N HIS A 40 7.47 -3.34 8.52
CA HIS A 40 7.82 -4.56 9.24
C HIS A 40 7.32 -4.51 10.70
N ILE A 41 6.37 -5.37 11.03
CA ILE A 41 5.93 -5.61 12.40
C ILE A 41 6.74 -6.77 12.97
N LYS A 42 7.40 -6.55 14.12
CA LYS A 42 8.15 -7.60 14.81
C LYS A 42 7.22 -8.72 15.25
N VAL A 43 7.60 -9.97 14.99
CA VAL A 43 6.84 -11.15 15.41
C VAL A 43 7.76 -12.21 16.00
N ILE A 44 7.20 -13.07 16.84
CA ILE A 44 7.84 -14.30 17.31
C ILE A 44 7.22 -15.44 16.53
N VAL A 45 8.05 -16.22 15.84
CA VAL A 45 7.61 -17.37 15.04
C VAL A 45 8.34 -18.64 15.50
N PRO A 46 7.80 -19.83 15.24
CA PRO A 46 8.53 -21.08 15.41
C PRO A 46 9.88 -21.06 14.69
N LYS A 47 10.85 -21.80 15.24
CA LYS A 47 12.24 -21.80 14.76
C LYS A 47 12.35 -22.19 13.28
N GLU A 48 11.46 -23.03 12.81
CA GLU A 48 11.39 -23.52 11.44
C GLU A 48 10.99 -22.41 10.45
N LEU A 49 10.27 -21.39 10.92
CA LEU A 49 9.79 -20.26 10.13
C LEU A 49 10.67 -19.00 10.26
N GLU A 50 11.60 -18.98 11.21
CA GLU A 50 12.54 -17.84 11.40
C GLU A 50 13.26 -17.43 10.11
N PRO A 51 13.81 -18.35 9.28
CA PRO A 51 14.50 -17.95 8.06
C PRO A 51 13.61 -17.16 7.09
N GLN A 52 12.32 -17.51 7.02
CA GLN A 52 11.35 -16.85 6.15
C GLN A 52 10.89 -15.50 6.72
N HIS A 53 10.84 -15.36 8.04
CA HIS A 53 10.40 -14.13 8.70
C HIS A 53 11.53 -13.15 8.96
N ARG A 54 12.79 -13.58 8.82
CA ARG A 54 13.94 -12.72 9.06
C ARG A 54 14.07 -11.66 7.98
N ASN A 55 13.94 -10.41 8.38
CA ASN A 55 14.15 -9.27 7.49
C ASN A 55 15.62 -8.90 7.34
N ARG A 56 15.90 -7.91 6.48
CA ARG A 56 17.24 -7.36 6.24
C ARG A 56 17.92 -6.79 7.49
N LYS A 57 17.16 -6.42 8.52
CA LYS A 57 17.67 -5.92 9.82
C LYS A 57 17.96 -7.05 10.82
N GLY A 58 17.82 -8.31 10.41
CA GLY A 58 18.23 -9.48 11.18
C GLY A 58 17.23 -9.95 12.24
N TYR A 59 16.04 -9.37 12.30
CA TYR A 59 14.98 -9.81 13.23
C TYR A 59 13.78 -10.40 12.47
N THR A 60 13.00 -11.25 13.15
CA THR A 60 11.77 -11.82 12.60
C THR A 60 10.65 -10.79 12.57
N SER A 61 9.98 -10.68 11.43
CA SER A 61 8.91 -9.74 11.21
C SER A 61 7.89 -10.29 10.22
N GLU A 62 6.70 -9.71 10.24
CA GLU A 62 5.75 -9.74 9.13
C GLU A 62 5.82 -8.40 8.39
N ASN A 63 5.87 -8.46 7.08
CA ASN A 63 5.67 -7.32 6.22
C ASN A 63 4.16 -7.06 6.08
N VAL A 64 3.75 -5.84 6.42
CA VAL A 64 2.40 -5.33 6.24
C VAL A 64 2.47 -4.22 5.21
N MET A 65 1.86 -4.43 4.06
CA MET A 65 1.73 -3.37 3.07
C MET A 65 0.46 -2.57 3.37
N ALA A 66 0.56 -1.24 3.34
CA ALA A 66 -0.59 -0.38 3.56
C ALA A 66 -0.63 0.75 2.53
N VAL A 67 -1.84 1.17 2.20
CA VAL A 67 -2.12 2.39 1.43
C VAL A 67 -2.76 3.40 2.37
N CYS A 68 -2.28 4.64 2.35
CA CYS A 68 -2.87 5.75 3.09
C CYS A 68 -3.24 6.92 2.19
N ASP A 69 -4.36 7.59 2.51
CA ASP A 69 -4.77 8.81 1.83
C ASP A 69 -4.02 10.05 2.36
N PHE A 70 -4.31 11.22 1.79
CA PHE A 70 -3.68 12.48 2.15
C PHE A 70 -4.10 13.05 3.52
N ASP A 71 -5.12 12.46 4.14
CA ASP A 71 -5.55 12.75 5.50
C ASP A 71 -4.98 11.72 6.50
N MET A 72 -4.02 10.91 6.06
CA MET A 72 -3.33 9.87 6.84
C MET A 72 -4.24 8.72 7.29
N ARG A 73 -5.33 8.44 6.56
CA ARG A 73 -6.20 7.29 6.82
C ARG A 73 -5.76 6.10 6.00
N PHE A 74 -5.72 4.91 6.62
CA PHE A 74 -5.51 3.69 5.87
C PHE A 74 -6.73 3.37 5.00
N THR A 75 -6.51 3.22 3.70
CA THR A 75 -7.55 2.90 2.72
C THR A 75 -7.46 1.45 2.25
N PHE A 76 -6.32 0.80 2.47
CA PHE A 76 -6.08 -0.61 2.16
C PHE A 76 -4.92 -1.15 3.00
N VAL A 77 -5.02 -2.39 3.49
CA VAL A 77 -3.96 -3.04 4.29
C VAL A 77 -3.88 -4.52 3.95
N VAL A 78 -2.67 -5.02 3.68
CA VAL A 78 -2.35 -6.44 3.46
C VAL A 78 -1.33 -6.88 4.51
N PRO A 79 -1.77 -7.50 5.61
CA PRO A 79 -0.88 -8.06 6.61
C PRO A 79 -0.43 -9.48 6.27
N GLY A 80 0.51 -10.02 7.06
CA GLY A 80 0.79 -11.45 7.11
C GLY A 80 1.81 -11.98 6.09
N TRP A 81 2.55 -11.12 5.40
CA TRP A 81 3.65 -11.57 4.55
C TRP A 81 4.90 -11.82 5.40
N PRO A 82 5.67 -12.90 5.18
CA PRO A 82 6.92 -13.11 5.89
C PRO A 82 7.90 -11.95 5.67
N GLY A 83 8.61 -11.53 6.71
CA GLY A 83 9.50 -10.36 6.68
C GLY A 83 10.71 -10.47 5.75
N SER A 84 10.98 -11.63 5.15
CA SER A 84 11.97 -11.74 4.06
C SER A 84 11.42 -11.32 2.70
N VAL A 85 10.09 -11.22 2.54
CA VAL A 85 9.44 -10.93 1.27
C VAL A 85 9.57 -9.45 0.91
N HIS A 86 10.00 -9.20 -0.32
CA HIS A 86 10.11 -7.86 -0.88
C HIS A 86 8.74 -7.20 -1.08
N ASP A 87 8.67 -5.88 -0.83
CA ASP A 87 7.45 -5.09 -0.98
C ASP A 87 6.84 -5.22 -2.39
N THR A 88 7.67 -5.27 -3.43
CA THR A 88 7.21 -5.46 -4.81
C THR A 88 6.42 -6.76 -4.98
N ARG A 89 6.80 -7.84 -4.29
CA ARG A 89 6.07 -9.11 -4.36
C ARG A 89 4.72 -9.02 -3.66
N VAL A 90 4.68 -8.36 -2.48
CA VAL A 90 3.45 -8.12 -1.74
C VAL A 90 2.48 -7.27 -2.57
N TRP A 91 3.00 -6.23 -3.22
CA TRP A 91 2.26 -5.35 -4.12
C TRP A 91 1.68 -6.08 -5.33
N SER A 92 2.50 -6.85 -6.05
CA SER A 92 2.05 -7.58 -7.23
C SER A 92 0.99 -8.63 -6.90
N ASP A 93 1.12 -9.33 -5.75
CA ASP A 93 0.08 -10.26 -5.30
C ASP A 93 -1.21 -9.52 -4.96
N ALA A 94 -1.11 -8.37 -4.29
CA ALA A 94 -2.28 -7.62 -3.84
C ALA A 94 -3.14 -7.09 -5.00
N ILE A 95 -2.53 -6.60 -6.07
CA ILE A 95 -3.24 -6.11 -7.26
C ILE A 95 -4.05 -7.24 -7.93
N VAL A 96 -3.54 -8.47 -7.90
CA VAL A 96 -4.20 -9.62 -8.54
C VAL A 96 -5.27 -10.24 -7.64
N ARG A 97 -5.04 -10.22 -6.32
CA ARG A 97 -5.85 -10.99 -5.37
C ARG A 97 -7.02 -10.21 -4.77
N TYR A 98 -6.92 -8.89 -4.65
CA TYR A 98 -7.93 -8.08 -3.97
C TYR A 98 -8.65 -7.16 -4.96
N ASP A 99 -9.90 -7.47 -5.27
CA ASP A 99 -10.76 -6.68 -6.16
C ASP A 99 -10.95 -5.23 -5.72
N HIS A 100 -10.74 -4.95 -4.43
CA HIS A 100 -10.85 -3.63 -3.82
C HIS A 100 -9.49 -2.94 -3.62
N PHE A 101 -8.41 -3.45 -4.22
CA PHE A 101 -7.14 -2.75 -4.25
C PHE A 101 -7.35 -1.34 -4.85
N PRO A 102 -6.95 -0.26 -4.17
CA PRO A 102 -7.27 1.09 -4.62
C PRO A 102 -6.49 1.43 -5.90
N GLN A 103 -7.24 1.78 -6.95
CA GLN A 103 -6.70 2.15 -8.27
C GLN A 103 -6.97 3.65 -8.48
N PRO A 104 -6.00 4.43 -8.97
CA PRO A 104 -6.27 5.80 -9.37
C PRO A 104 -7.27 5.83 -10.53
N PRO A 105 -8.00 6.95 -10.74
CA PRO A 105 -8.87 7.10 -11.90
C PRO A 105 -8.12 6.79 -13.18
N THR A 106 -8.79 6.19 -14.15
CA THR A 106 -8.21 5.92 -15.47
C THR A 106 -7.95 7.24 -16.19
N GLY A 107 -6.78 7.84 -15.95
CA GLY A 107 -6.24 8.95 -16.74
C GLY A 107 -5.42 8.44 -17.92
N ASN A 108 -5.02 9.33 -18.81
CA ASN A 108 -3.98 9.05 -19.82
C ASN A 108 -2.63 8.87 -19.11
N ILE A 109 -2.45 7.74 -18.41
CA ILE A 109 -1.15 7.23 -18.03
C ILE A 109 -0.46 6.89 -19.35
N SER A 110 0.37 7.81 -19.86
CA SER A 110 1.37 7.44 -20.85
C SER A 110 2.11 6.26 -20.27
N HIS A 111 1.93 5.09 -20.88
CA HIS A 111 2.62 3.87 -20.53
C HIS A 111 4.09 4.22 -20.28
N VAL A 112 4.50 4.17 -19.01
CA VAL A 112 5.90 3.90 -18.71
C VAL A 112 5.96 2.38 -18.74
N PRO A 113 6.50 1.78 -19.82
CA PRO A 113 6.70 0.35 -19.81
C PRO A 113 7.67 0.02 -18.67
N ILE A 114 7.28 -0.98 -17.90
CA ILE A 114 8.16 -1.79 -17.04
C ILE A 114 9.36 -2.31 -17.83
#